data_AF-A0A1T4K8S3-F1
#
_entry.id   AF-A0A1T4K8S3-F1
#
_cell.length_a   1.000
_cell.length_b   1.000
_cell.length_c   1.000
_cell.angle_alpha   90.00
_cell.angle_beta   90.00
_cell.angle_gamma   90.00
#
_symmetry.space_group_name_H-M   'P 1'
#
loop_
_entity.id
_entity.type
_entity.pdbx_description
1 polymer ?
#
loop_
_entity_poly.entity_id
_entity_poly.type
_entity_poly.pdbx_seq_one_letter_code
_entity_poly.pdbx_strand_id
1 'polypeptide(L)'
;MGSAAVGMGGTIPTEDKKSVWVMEKGEVRKPGLAHFVMMALFSGVGVVVGAFGSMAVSLGPVSAFWPGQAIQSVGTIWYGGWGALAGSLFPLIANSIAGSAALPISIAYIPGNFAQSVIGALAFRKFDCDPRLRSAKDWVVFLVFGVFLANAVGAFEGVCVLYLFGMVTVDIIPVSFVGWWLGNSIASAILGVIMLKFLSPLVLKTKTFCKKMWA
;
A
#
# COMPACT_ATOMS: atom_id res chain seq x y z
N MET A 1 2.64 -48.45 -45.42
CA MET A 1 3.01 -47.11 -44.90
C MET A 1 1.87 -46.63 -44.00
N GLY A 2 1.98 -46.88 -42.69
CA GLY A 2 0.99 -46.42 -41.71
C GLY A 2 1.51 -45.14 -41.06
N SER A 3 0.84 -44.02 -41.29
CA SER A 3 1.11 -42.75 -40.60
C SER A 3 0.31 -42.73 -39.30
N ALA A 4 1.00 -42.86 -38.17
CA ALA A 4 0.41 -42.65 -36.85
C ALA A 4 0.42 -41.15 -36.56
N ALA A 5 -0.76 -40.52 -36.63
CA ALA A 5 -0.97 -39.17 -36.14
C ALA A 5 -0.92 -39.19 -34.60
N VAL A 6 0.15 -38.65 -34.03
CA VAL A 6 0.28 -38.42 -32.59
C VAL A 6 -0.56 -37.21 -32.22
N GLY A 7 -1.70 -37.45 -31.58
CA GLY A 7 -2.54 -36.40 -31.01
C GLY A 7 -1.85 -35.72 -29.83
N MET A 8 -1.32 -34.51 -30.05
CA MET A 8 -0.98 -33.58 -28.97
C MET A 8 -2.16 -32.63 -28.73
N GLY A 9 -3.20 -33.15 -28.08
CA GLY A 9 -4.37 -32.41 -27.61
C GLY A 9 -4.44 -32.42 -26.08
N GLY A 10 -3.33 -32.13 -25.40
CA GLY A 10 -3.32 -31.95 -23.95
C GLY A 10 -3.74 -30.52 -23.61
N THR A 11 -5.04 -30.27 -23.45
CA THR A 11 -5.50 -29.05 -22.78
C THR A 11 -4.95 -29.08 -21.36
N ILE A 12 -3.98 -28.21 -21.07
CA ILE A 12 -3.53 -27.95 -19.71
C ILE A 12 -4.78 -27.55 -18.90
N PRO A 13 -5.10 -28.24 -17.79
CA PRO A 13 -6.22 -27.85 -16.96
C PRO A 13 -5.93 -26.43 -16.46
N THR A 14 -6.69 -25.46 -16.92
CA THR A 14 -6.73 -24.15 -16.27
C THR A 14 -7.37 -24.39 -14.92
N GLU A 15 -6.57 -24.51 -13.86
CA GLU A 15 -7.06 -24.39 -12.49
C GLU A 15 -7.97 -23.15 -12.46
N ASP A 16 -9.27 -23.37 -12.21
CA ASP A 16 -10.21 -22.28 -12.03
C ASP A 16 -9.64 -21.35 -10.98
N LYS A 17 -9.19 -20.17 -11.42
CA LYS A 17 -8.44 -19.23 -10.58
C LYS A 17 -9.41 -18.61 -9.60
N LYS A 18 -9.65 -19.31 -8.49
CA LYS A 18 -10.59 -18.88 -7.45
C LYS A 18 -10.10 -17.56 -6.86
N SER A 19 -10.92 -16.53 -6.99
CA SER A 19 -10.65 -15.21 -6.43
C SER A 19 -10.35 -15.30 -4.93
N VAL A 20 -9.28 -14.65 -4.49
CA VAL A 20 -8.91 -14.58 -3.07
C VAL A 20 -9.87 -13.69 -2.27
N TRP A 21 -10.66 -12.85 -2.94
CA TRP A 21 -11.60 -11.91 -2.33
C TRP A 21 -12.99 -12.50 -2.09
N VAL A 22 -13.28 -13.66 -2.68
CA VAL A 22 -14.58 -14.32 -2.53
C VAL A 22 -14.57 -15.15 -1.23
N MET A 23 -15.60 -14.94 -0.40
CA MET A 23 -15.84 -15.75 0.79
C MET A 23 -16.27 -17.16 0.38
N GLU A 24 -15.64 -18.17 0.96
CA GLU A 24 -16.03 -19.56 0.74
C GLU A 24 -17.33 -19.89 1.48
N LYS A 25 -18.06 -20.92 1.03
CA LYS A 25 -19.29 -21.34 1.68
C LYS A 25 -19.01 -21.74 3.13
N GLY A 26 -19.66 -21.07 4.08
CA GLY A 26 -19.45 -21.28 5.52
C GLY A 26 -18.25 -20.53 6.11
N GLU A 27 -17.48 -19.79 5.31
CA GLU A 27 -16.41 -18.93 5.82
C GLU A 27 -17.01 -17.73 6.54
N VAL A 28 -16.60 -17.53 7.79
CA VAL A 28 -16.96 -16.36 8.59
C VAL A 28 -15.71 -15.57 8.90
N ARG A 29 -15.71 -14.31 8.47
CA ARG A 29 -14.75 -13.28 8.85
C ARG A 29 -15.51 -12.28 9.70
N LYS A 30 -14.92 -11.90 10.84
CA LYS A 30 -15.48 -10.91 11.76
C LYS A 30 -14.33 -10.08 12.32
N PRO A 31 -14.53 -8.79 12.58
CA PRO A 31 -13.53 -7.99 13.26
C PRO A 31 -13.34 -8.53 14.69
N GLY A 32 -12.11 -8.42 15.20
CA GLY A 32 -11.77 -8.97 16.50
C GLY A 32 -10.35 -8.59 16.90
N LEU A 33 -9.92 -9.03 18.10
CA LEU A 33 -8.65 -8.64 18.70
C LEU A 33 -7.45 -8.81 17.75
N ALA A 34 -7.42 -9.90 16.96
CA ALA A 34 -6.34 -10.14 16.01
C ALA A 34 -6.20 -9.01 14.98
N HIS A 35 -7.29 -8.37 14.54
CA HIS A 35 -7.23 -7.25 13.59
C HIS A 35 -6.66 -5.98 14.23
N PHE A 36 -7.04 -5.70 15.48
CA PHE A 36 -6.44 -4.62 16.27
C PHE A 36 -4.94 -4.85 16.47
N VAL A 37 -4.53 -6.09 16.77
CA VAL A 37 -3.11 -6.45 16.90
C VAL A 37 -2.38 -6.25 15.57
N MET A 38 -2.95 -6.67 14.44
CA MET A 38 -2.33 -6.42 13.13
C MET A 38 -2.23 -4.94 12.81
N MET A 39 -3.26 -4.15 13.10
CA MET A 39 -3.23 -2.68 12.97
C MET A 39 -2.08 -2.09 13.79
N ALA A 40 -1.98 -2.44 15.08
CA ALA A 40 -0.93 -1.94 15.95
C ALA A 40 0.49 -2.35 15.49
N LEU A 41 0.67 -3.60 15.07
CA LEU A 41 1.92 -4.09 14.52
C LEU A 41 2.31 -3.35 13.24
N PHE A 42 1.37 -3.19 12.30
CA PHE A 42 1.62 -2.46 11.06
C PHE A 42 1.91 -0.97 11.32
N SER A 43 1.21 -0.35 12.28
CA SER A 43 1.55 1.00 12.71
C SER A 43 2.96 1.06 13.26
N GLY A 44 3.36 0.14 14.15
CA GLY A 44 4.71 0.10 14.71
C GLY A 44 5.80 -0.07 13.64
N VAL A 45 5.61 -1.00 12.71
CA VAL A 45 6.51 -1.17 11.56
C VAL A 45 6.55 0.10 10.71
N GLY A 46 5.38 0.68 10.42
CA GLY A 46 5.23 1.93 9.68
C GLY A 46 5.98 3.10 10.33
N VAL A 47 5.89 3.24 11.66
CA VAL A 47 6.63 4.26 12.41
C VAL A 47 8.13 4.12 12.17
N VAL A 48 8.66 2.91 12.33
CA VAL A 48 10.10 2.65 12.16
C VAL A 48 10.52 2.94 10.72
N VAL A 49 9.94 2.25 9.73
CA VAL A 49 10.40 2.40 8.34
C VAL A 49 10.15 3.81 7.80
N GLY A 50 9.05 4.44 8.21
CA GLY A 50 8.72 5.81 7.82
C GLY A 50 9.68 6.83 8.41
N ALA A 51 9.97 6.75 9.72
CA ALA A 51 10.88 7.69 10.37
C ALA A 51 12.31 7.55 9.84
N PHE A 52 12.84 6.32 9.82
CA PHE A 52 14.22 6.08 9.37
C PHE A 52 14.39 6.31 7.87
N GLY A 53 13.37 6.04 7.05
CA GLY A 53 13.41 6.40 5.63
C GLY A 53 13.54 7.91 5.42
N SER A 54 12.70 8.70 6.09
CA SER A 54 12.76 10.17 6.02
C SER A 54 14.10 10.73 6.46
N MET A 55 14.73 10.14 7.47
CA MET A 55 16.05 10.56 7.94
C MET A 55 17.19 10.15 6.99
N ALA A 56 17.02 9.07 6.22
CA ALA A 56 18.06 8.57 5.33
C ALA A 56 18.22 9.43 4.06
N VAL A 57 17.12 9.91 3.47
CA VAL A 57 17.16 10.74 2.25
C VAL A 57 16.15 11.88 2.34
N SER A 58 16.61 13.03 2.86
CA SER A 58 15.80 14.24 3.02
C SER A 58 16.07 15.26 1.90
N LEU A 59 15.01 15.91 1.41
CA LEU A 59 15.02 17.08 0.52
C LEU A 59 14.52 18.32 1.26
N GLY A 60 14.92 18.51 2.53
CA GLY A 60 14.43 19.58 3.39
C GLY A 60 13.10 19.20 4.07
N PRO A 61 11.99 19.93 3.87
CA PRO A 61 10.70 19.59 4.49
C PRO A 61 10.03 18.34 3.86
N VAL A 62 10.61 17.80 2.78
CA VAL A 62 10.08 16.67 2.03
C VAL A 62 11.06 15.50 2.11
N SER A 63 10.54 14.27 2.26
CA SER A 63 11.35 13.06 2.15
C SER A 63 11.46 12.60 0.70
N ALA A 64 12.69 12.31 0.25
CA ALA A 64 12.95 11.67 -1.04
C ALA A 64 12.89 10.13 -0.96
N PHE A 65 12.72 9.57 0.24
CA PHE A 65 12.65 8.13 0.43
C PHE A 65 11.78 7.79 1.63
N TRP A 66 10.52 7.44 1.38
CA TRP A 66 9.59 7.09 2.45
C TRP A 66 8.94 5.72 2.22
N PRO A 67 9.55 4.64 2.73
CA PRO A 67 9.01 3.28 2.58
C PRO A 67 7.74 3.05 3.42
N GLY A 68 7.37 4.00 4.29
CA GLY A 68 6.10 3.99 5.01
C GLY A 68 4.90 3.86 4.07
N GLN A 69 4.96 4.34 2.83
CA GLN A 69 3.82 4.21 1.92
C GLN A 69 3.56 2.76 1.48
N ALA A 70 4.59 1.91 1.40
CA ALA A 70 4.35 0.47 1.22
C ALA A 70 3.54 -0.12 2.37
N ILE A 71 3.81 0.31 3.62
CA ILE A 71 3.04 -0.12 4.80
C ILE A 71 1.58 0.33 4.68
N GLN A 72 1.34 1.57 4.24
CA GLN A 72 0.00 2.09 3.99
C GLN A 72 -0.77 1.24 2.96
N SER A 73 -0.20 1.09 1.76
CA SER A 73 -0.87 0.41 0.65
C SER A 73 -1.02 -1.09 0.89
N VAL A 74 0.07 -1.76 1.26
CA VAL A 74 0.05 -3.22 1.47
C VAL A 74 -0.76 -3.59 2.71
N GLY A 75 -0.64 -2.81 3.78
CA GLY A 75 -1.44 -3.00 4.99
C GLY A 75 -2.93 -2.96 4.69
N THR A 76 -3.38 -2.01 3.86
CA THR A 76 -4.79 -1.89 3.47
C THR A 76 -5.21 -2.96 2.47
N ILE A 77 -4.33 -3.40 1.56
CA ILE A 77 -4.58 -4.55 0.68
C ILE A 77 -4.87 -5.80 1.54
N TRP A 78 -4.06 -6.06 2.56
CA TRP A 78 -4.19 -7.23 3.42
C TRP A 78 -5.30 -7.14 4.46
N TYR A 79 -5.41 -6.01 5.16
CA TYR A 79 -6.23 -5.89 6.37
C TYR A 79 -7.39 -4.89 6.21
N GLY A 80 -7.64 -4.41 4.99
CA GLY A 80 -8.73 -3.49 4.71
C GLY A 80 -8.63 -2.22 5.56
N GLY A 81 -9.74 -1.78 6.12
CA GLY A 81 -9.85 -0.59 6.97
C GLY A 81 -8.94 -0.62 8.20
N TRP A 82 -8.58 -1.79 8.73
CA TRP A 82 -7.56 -1.89 9.79
C TRP A 82 -6.18 -1.44 9.30
N GLY A 83 -5.83 -1.83 8.07
CA GLY A 83 -4.63 -1.34 7.39
C GLY A 83 -4.71 0.14 7.06
N ALA A 84 -5.88 0.65 6.66
CA ALA A 84 -6.08 2.07 6.39
C ALA A 84 -5.92 2.93 7.65
N LEU A 85 -6.46 2.48 8.78
CA LEU A 85 -6.29 3.13 10.08
C LEU A 85 -4.81 3.14 10.48
N ALA A 86 -4.12 2.01 10.37
CA ALA A 86 -2.68 1.96 10.62
C ALA A 86 -1.93 2.96 9.72
N GLY A 87 -2.19 2.90 8.42
CA GLY A 87 -1.56 3.73 7.39
C GLY A 87 -1.80 5.23 7.57
N SER A 88 -2.93 5.62 8.16
CA SER A 88 -3.28 7.02 8.41
C SER A 88 -2.68 7.56 9.71
N LEU A 89 -2.47 6.70 10.71
CA LEU A 89 -2.10 7.12 12.07
C LEU A 89 -0.60 7.02 12.34
N PHE A 90 0.08 5.99 11.83
CA PHE A 90 1.51 5.86 12.06
C PHE A 90 2.34 7.06 11.54
N PRO A 91 1.96 7.76 10.43
CA PRO A 91 2.71 8.92 9.95
C PRO A 91 2.83 10.03 10.99
N LEU A 92 1.84 10.21 11.88
CA LEU A 92 1.91 11.21 12.96
C LEU A 92 3.13 10.99 13.86
N ILE A 93 3.36 9.73 14.23
CA ILE A 93 4.46 9.34 15.10
C ILE A 93 5.77 9.32 14.31
N ALA A 94 5.75 8.77 13.09
CA ALA A 94 6.92 8.72 12.21
C ALA A 94 7.48 10.13 11.94
N ASN A 95 6.62 11.08 11.61
CA ASN A 95 7.02 12.45 11.31
C ASN A 95 7.60 13.15 12.53
N SER A 96 7.03 12.92 13.71
CA SER A 96 7.51 13.45 14.98
C SER A 96 8.90 12.92 15.32
N ILE A 97 9.15 11.62 15.16
CA ILE A 97 10.47 11.00 15.38
C ILE A 97 11.50 11.53 14.38
N ALA A 98 11.12 11.63 13.10
CA ALA A 98 12.01 12.12 12.06
C ALA A 98 12.24 13.64 12.09
N GLY A 99 11.50 14.39 12.91
CA GLY A 99 11.53 15.86 12.92
C GLY A 99 11.07 16.50 11.59
N SER A 100 10.32 15.76 10.77
CA SER A 100 9.99 16.16 9.39
C SER A 100 8.77 17.06 9.28
N ALA A 101 7.85 17.00 10.25
CA ALA A 101 6.69 17.89 10.31
C ALA A 101 6.21 18.06 11.75
N ALA A 102 5.80 19.28 12.11
CA ALA A 102 5.16 19.55 13.40
C ALA A 102 3.80 18.82 13.52
N LEU A 103 3.32 18.65 14.76
CA LEU A 103 2.07 17.92 15.02
C LEU A 103 0.84 18.47 14.27
N PRO A 104 0.60 19.80 14.20
CA PRO A 104 -0.54 20.34 13.44
C PRO A 104 -0.49 20.00 11.95
N ILE A 105 0.69 20.08 11.35
CA ILE A 105 0.93 19.73 9.94
C ILE A 105 0.72 18.22 9.74
N SER A 106 1.24 17.40 10.66
CA SER A 106 1.08 15.95 10.58
C SER A 106 -0.38 15.52 10.70
N ILE A 107 -1.18 16.18 11.55
CA ILE A 107 -2.63 15.96 11.62
C ILE A 107 -3.31 16.35 10.31
N ALA A 108 -2.88 17.46 9.71
CA ALA A 108 -3.42 17.92 8.43
C ALA A 108 -3.16 16.94 7.28
N TYR A 109 -2.10 16.10 7.34
CA TYR A 109 -1.84 15.04 6.36
C TYR A 109 -2.73 13.79 6.49
N ILE A 110 -3.57 13.66 7.52
CA ILE A 110 -4.38 12.45 7.74
C ILE A 110 -5.28 12.13 6.53
N PRO A 111 -6.00 13.08 5.92
CA PRO A 111 -6.84 12.81 4.75
C PRO A 111 -6.03 12.28 3.55
N GLY A 112 -4.88 12.89 3.27
CA GLY A 112 -3.97 12.43 2.21
C GLY A 112 -3.44 11.02 2.46
N ASN A 113 -2.95 10.75 3.68
CA ASN A 113 -2.49 9.42 4.07
C ASN A 113 -3.62 8.37 4.00
N PHE A 114 -4.83 8.71 4.44
CA PHE A 114 -5.96 7.79 4.33
C PHE A 114 -6.27 7.47 2.87
N ALA A 115 -6.36 8.47 2.01
CA ALA A 115 -6.61 8.29 0.58
C ALA A 115 -5.51 7.43 -0.08
N GLN A 116 -4.24 7.77 0.19
CA GLN A 116 -3.05 7.06 -0.28
C GLN A 116 -3.02 5.60 0.20
N SER A 117 -3.52 5.32 1.41
CA SER A 117 -3.64 3.96 1.95
C SER A 117 -4.70 3.12 1.21
N VAL A 118 -5.85 3.70 0.86
CA VAL A 118 -7.01 2.93 0.36
C VAL A 118 -7.01 2.69 -1.15
N ILE A 119 -6.37 3.55 -1.95
CA ILE A 119 -6.43 3.47 -3.42
C ILE A 119 -6.02 2.08 -3.95
N GLY A 120 -4.87 1.56 -3.52
CA GLY A 120 -4.39 0.24 -3.95
C GLY A 120 -5.34 -0.88 -3.53
N ALA A 121 -5.84 -0.83 -2.30
CA ALA A 121 -6.75 -1.83 -1.74
C ALA A 121 -8.10 -1.90 -2.46
N LEU A 122 -8.65 -0.75 -2.85
CA LEU A 122 -9.87 -0.67 -3.64
C LEU A 122 -9.63 -1.21 -5.05
N ALA A 123 -8.51 -0.86 -5.68
CA ALA A 123 -8.16 -1.35 -7.02
C ALA A 123 -7.98 -2.87 -7.05
N PHE A 124 -7.28 -3.45 -6.07
CA PHE A 124 -7.08 -4.91 -5.99
C PHE A 124 -8.40 -5.67 -5.90
N ARG A 125 -9.36 -5.16 -5.12
CA ARG A 125 -10.69 -5.78 -4.98
C ARG A 125 -11.54 -5.55 -6.24
N LYS A 126 -11.52 -4.35 -6.80
CA LYS A 126 -12.28 -3.99 -8.01
C LYS A 126 -11.86 -4.81 -9.23
N PHE A 127 -10.55 -5.03 -9.40
CA PHE A 127 -10.00 -5.73 -10.56
C PHE A 127 -9.71 -7.21 -10.29
N ASP A 128 -10.12 -7.75 -9.14
CA ASP A 128 -9.88 -9.13 -8.75
C ASP A 128 -8.40 -9.53 -8.90
N CYS A 129 -7.51 -8.74 -8.30
CA CYS A 129 -6.07 -8.96 -8.35
C CYS A 129 -5.60 -9.82 -7.19
N ASP A 130 -4.60 -10.68 -7.43
CA ASP A 130 -4.00 -11.51 -6.40
C ASP A 130 -2.86 -10.77 -5.68
N PRO A 131 -2.94 -10.54 -4.35
CA PRO A 131 -1.87 -9.90 -3.57
C PRO A 131 -0.51 -10.58 -3.66
N ARG A 132 -0.42 -11.82 -4.17
CA ARG A 132 0.84 -12.53 -4.42
C ARG A 132 1.51 -12.15 -5.74
N LEU A 133 0.93 -11.19 -6.49
CA LEU A 133 1.43 -10.69 -7.78
C LEU A 133 1.71 -11.85 -8.76
N ARG A 134 0.66 -12.64 -9.06
CA ARG A 134 0.77 -13.88 -9.85
C ARG A 134 0.65 -13.66 -11.36
N SER A 135 0.09 -12.54 -11.78
CA SER A 135 -0.15 -12.22 -13.19
C SER A 135 0.24 -10.78 -13.51
N ALA A 136 0.48 -10.49 -14.79
CA ALA A 136 0.80 -9.14 -15.25
C ALA A 136 -0.25 -8.10 -14.80
N LYS A 137 -1.53 -8.48 -14.79
CA LYS A 137 -2.63 -7.65 -14.26
C LYS A 137 -2.38 -7.22 -12.81
N ASP A 138 -1.98 -8.16 -11.95
CA ASP A 138 -1.73 -7.89 -10.53
C ASP A 138 -0.58 -6.88 -10.35
N TRP A 139 0.47 -7.04 -11.15
CA TRP A 139 1.62 -6.13 -11.17
C TRP A 139 1.23 -4.73 -11.66
N VAL A 140 0.52 -4.64 -12.78
CA VAL A 140 0.09 -3.36 -13.35
C VAL A 140 -0.83 -2.64 -12.36
N VAL A 141 -1.81 -3.33 -11.78
CA VAL A 141 -2.71 -2.72 -10.79
C VAL A 141 -1.94 -2.26 -9.56
N PHE A 142 -0.97 -3.04 -9.07
CA PHE A 142 -0.13 -2.61 -7.96
C PHE A 142 0.70 -1.36 -8.28
N LEU A 143 1.45 -1.36 -9.38
CA LEU A 143 2.31 -0.25 -9.73
C LEU A 143 1.50 1.02 -10.04
N VAL A 144 0.41 0.90 -10.79
CA VAL A 144 -0.40 2.08 -11.16
C VAL A 144 -1.18 2.61 -9.96
N PHE A 145 -1.93 1.77 -9.24
CA PHE A 145 -2.84 2.23 -8.19
C PHE A 145 -2.17 2.24 -6.81
N GLY A 146 -1.52 1.15 -6.42
CA GLY A 146 -0.88 1.01 -5.10
C GLY A 146 0.41 1.81 -4.94
N VAL A 147 1.09 2.15 -6.04
CA VAL A 147 2.33 2.92 -6.01
C VAL A 147 2.11 4.31 -6.60
N PHE A 148 2.00 4.46 -7.92
CA PHE A 148 2.09 5.79 -8.54
C PHE A 148 0.90 6.70 -8.21
N LEU A 149 -0.34 6.22 -8.37
CA LEU A 149 -1.52 7.03 -8.10
C LEU A 149 -1.67 7.33 -6.61
N ALA A 150 -1.49 6.32 -5.75
CA ALA A 150 -1.50 6.51 -4.30
C ALA A 150 -0.50 7.58 -3.86
N ASN A 151 0.75 7.51 -4.34
CA ASN A 151 1.77 8.50 -4.02
C ASN A 151 1.51 9.86 -4.63
N ALA A 152 0.90 9.95 -5.82
CA ALA A 152 0.55 11.23 -6.42
C ALA A 152 -0.51 11.95 -5.57
N VAL A 153 -1.52 11.22 -5.08
CA VAL A 153 -2.55 11.78 -4.18
C VAL A 153 -1.94 12.25 -2.86
N GLY A 154 -1.10 11.42 -2.24
CA GLY A 154 -0.42 11.78 -1.00
C GLY A 154 0.54 12.97 -1.16
N ALA A 155 1.34 13.00 -2.23
CA ALA A 155 2.26 14.10 -2.50
C ALA A 155 1.53 15.40 -2.83
N PHE A 156 0.43 15.33 -3.58
CA PHE A 156 -0.37 16.51 -3.90
C PHE A 156 -0.96 17.14 -2.63
N GLU A 157 -1.61 16.33 -1.80
CA GLU A 157 -2.17 16.81 -0.53
C GLU A 157 -1.07 17.31 0.41
N GLY A 158 0.06 16.58 0.52
CA GLY A 158 1.19 16.97 1.35
C GLY A 158 1.75 18.34 0.98
N VAL A 159 1.90 18.62 -0.31
CA VAL A 159 2.38 19.93 -0.79
C VAL A 159 1.33 21.02 -0.57
N CYS A 160 0.03 20.73 -0.76
CA CYS A 160 -1.04 21.68 -0.43
C CYS A 160 -1.05 22.03 1.06
N VAL A 161 -0.89 21.04 1.95
CA VAL A 161 -0.82 21.26 3.40
C VAL A 161 0.42 22.10 3.74
N LEU A 162 1.60 21.78 3.20
CA LEU A 162 2.80 22.60 3.43
C LEU A 162 2.59 24.06 2.99
N TYR A 163 1.92 24.28 1.86
CA TYR A 163 1.63 25.62 1.37
C TYR A 163 0.66 26.36 2.29
N LEU A 164 -0.43 25.71 2.71
CA LEU A 164 -1.42 26.28 3.62
C LEU A 164 -0.84 26.67 4.98
N PHE A 165 0.18 25.96 5.45
CA PHE A 165 0.89 26.27 6.70
C PHE A 165 2.08 27.23 6.50
N GLY A 166 2.30 27.78 5.29
CA GLY A 166 3.37 28.73 5.00
C GLY A 166 4.77 28.12 5.01
N MET A 167 4.88 26.80 4.89
CA MET A 167 6.17 26.08 4.91
C MET A 167 6.85 26.07 3.54
N VAL A 168 6.08 26.26 2.47
CA VAL A 168 6.57 26.27 1.08
C VAL A 168 5.90 27.40 0.30
N THR A 169 6.61 27.95 -0.69
CA THR A 169 6.06 28.94 -1.64
C THR A 169 5.49 28.23 -2.87
N VAL A 170 4.66 28.95 -3.63
CA VAL A 170 4.06 28.43 -4.88
C VAL A 170 5.13 27.96 -5.87
N ASP A 171 6.26 28.66 -5.93
CA ASP A 171 7.33 28.38 -6.89
C ASP A 171 8.00 27.02 -6.67
N ILE A 172 8.01 26.52 -5.43
CA ILE A 172 8.64 25.23 -5.11
C ILE A 172 7.66 24.05 -5.16
N ILE A 173 6.35 24.30 -5.27
CA ILE A 173 5.31 23.26 -5.34
C ILE A 173 5.64 22.18 -6.38
N PRO A 174 6.02 22.50 -7.64
CA PRO A 174 6.30 21.48 -8.64
C PRO A 174 7.47 20.57 -8.24
N VAL A 175 8.55 21.14 -7.71
CA VAL A 175 9.73 20.38 -7.30
C VAL A 175 9.43 19.53 -6.07
N SER A 176 8.74 20.08 -5.08
CA SER A 176 8.31 19.35 -3.88
C SER A 176 7.38 18.19 -4.24
N PHE A 177 6.41 18.42 -5.13
CA PHE A 177 5.49 17.38 -5.59
C PHE A 177 6.22 16.25 -6.29
N VAL A 178 7.05 16.56 -7.30
CA VAL A 178 7.78 15.54 -8.07
C VAL A 178 8.76 14.77 -7.19
N GLY A 179 9.51 15.47 -6.33
CA GLY A 179 10.47 14.85 -5.42
C GLY A 179 9.79 13.89 -4.44
N TRP A 180 8.70 14.33 -3.82
CA TRP A 180 7.94 13.49 -2.89
C TRP A 180 7.29 12.29 -3.59
N TRP A 181 6.61 12.55 -4.71
CA TRP A 181 5.90 11.53 -5.47
C TRP A 181 6.85 10.42 -5.95
N LEU A 182 7.96 10.78 -6.61
CA LEU A 182 8.92 9.81 -7.12
C LEU A 182 9.64 9.10 -5.98
N GLY A 183 10.07 9.83 -4.95
CA GLY A 183 10.77 9.27 -3.81
C GLY A 183 9.97 8.19 -3.10
N ASN A 184 8.72 8.48 -2.77
CA ASN A 184 7.85 7.49 -2.16
C ASN A 184 7.50 6.35 -3.12
N SER A 185 7.29 6.64 -4.41
CA SER A 185 6.93 5.63 -5.40
C SER A 185 8.04 4.57 -5.53
N ILE A 186 9.30 4.99 -5.58
CA ILE A 186 10.44 4.07 -5.65
C ILE A 186 10.53 3.21 -4.39
N ALA A 187 10.51 3.86 -3.21
CA ALA A 187 10.59 3.16 -1.93
C ALA A 187 9.47 2.12 -1.80
N SER A 188 8.27 2.48 -2.26
CA SER A 188 7.07 1.67 -2.08
C SER A 188 6.90 0.59 -3.14
N ALA A 189 7.41 0.82 -4.35
CA ALA A 189 7.53 -0.24 -5.35
C ALA A 189 8.45 -1.34 -4.81
N ILE A 190 9.63 -0.99 -4.28
CA ILE A 190 10.60 -1.97 -3.79
C ILE A 190 10.04 -2.73 -2.59
N LEU A 191 9.70 -2.02 -1.50
CA LEU A 191 9.23 -2.67 -0.28
C LEU A 191 7.87 -3.35 -0.49
N GLY A 192 6.96 -2.70 -1.22
CA GLY A 192 5.63 -3.24 -1.47
C GLY A 192 5.65 -4.49 -2.33
N VAL A 193 6.53 -4.59 -3.34
CA VAL A 193 6.75 -5.85 -4.08
C VAL A 193 7.25 -6.94 -3.15
N ILE A 194 8.23 -6.66 -2.29
CA ILE A 194 8.76 -7.66 -1.37
C ILE A 194 7.64 -8.18 -0.46
N MET A 195 6.89 -7.26 0.16
CA MET A 195 5.79 -7.62 1.03
C MET A 195 4.73 -8.44 0.29
N LEU A 196 4.22 -7.94 -0.84
CA LEU A 196 3.17 -8.61 -1.58
C LEU A 196 3.62 -9.95 -2.16
N LYS A 197 4.79 -10.02 -2.80
CA LYS A 197 5.24 -11.24 -3.47
C LYS A 197 5.58 -12.35 -2.49
N PHE A 198 6.25 -12.02 -1.37
CA PHE A 198 6.81 -13.02 -0.47
C PHE A 198 5.97 -13.25 0.78
N LEU A 199 5.25 -12.24 1.29
CA LEU A 199 4.49 -12.36 2.54
C LEU A 199 2.98 -12.62 2.31
N SER A 200 2.39 -12.17 1.19
CA SER A 200 0.99 -12.48 0.89
C SER A 200 0.65 -13.98 0.91
N PRO A 201 1.51 -14.92 0.46
CA PRO A 201 1.22 -16.36 0.60
C PRO A 201 0.98 -16.82 2.04
N LEU A 202 1.57 -16.13 3.02
CA LEU A 202 1.38 -16.38 4.46
C LEU A 202 0.14 -15.64 4.96
N VAL A 203 0.02 -14.35 4.65
CA VAL A 203 -1.09 -13.51 5.12
C VAL A 203 -2.44 -14.01 4.63
N LEU A 204 -2.55 -14.47 3.38
CA LEU A 204 -3.80 -14.99 2.82
C LEU A 204 -4.35 -16.23 3.56
N LYS A 205 -3.50 -16.95 4.29
CA LYS A 205 -3.90 -18.13 5.08
C LYS A 205 -4.46 -17.75 6.46
N THR A 206 -4.27 -16.52 6.91
CA THR A 206 -4.70 -16.09 8.24
C THR A 206 -6.16 -15.67 8.25
N LYS A 207 -6.78 -15.69 9.45
CA LYS A 207 -8.12 -15.12 9.66
C LYS A 207 -8.16 -13.58 9.57
N THR A 208 -7.00 -12.93 9.67
CA THR A 208 -6.86 -11.47 9.68
C THR A 208 -6.89 -10.86 8.28
N PHE A 209 -6.61 -11.64 7.22
CA PHE A 209 -6.78 -11.17 5.86
C PHE A 209 -8.23 -10.78 5.58
N CYS A 210 -8.43 -9.55 5.13
CA CYS A 210 -9.73 -8.95 4.91
C CYS A 210 -10.11 -9.08 3.43
N LYS A 211 -11.04 -9.99 3.14
CA LYS A 211 -11.59 -10.17 1.79
C LYS A 211 -12.41 -8.97 1.30
N LYS A 212 -13.06 -8.26 2.22
CA LYS A 212 -13.70 -6.94 2.00
C LYS A 212 -12.87 -5.84 2.66
N MET A 213 -13.38 -4.61 2.73
CA MET A 213 -12.73 -3.53 3.50
C MET A 213 -12.75 -3.82 5.01
N TRP A 214 -13.68 -4.61 5.50
CA TRP A 214 -13.66 -5.08 6.88
C TRP A 214 -13.78 -6.60 6.88
N ALA A 215 -13.21 -7.24 7.89
CA ALA A 215 -13.36 -8.67 8.11
C ALA A 215 -14.81 -9.01 8.44
#